data_AF-A0A6H0EMM7-F1
#
_entry.id   AF-A0A6H0EMM7-F1
#
_cell.length_a   1.000
_cell.length_b   1.000
_cell.length_c   1.000
_cell.angle_alpha   90.00
_cell.angle_beta   90.00
_cell.angle_gamma   90.00
#
_symmetry.space_group_name_H-M   'P 1'
#
loop_
_entity.id
_entity.type
_entity.pdbx_description
1 polymer ?
#
loop_
_entity_poly.entity_id
_entity_poly.type
_entity_poly.pdbx_seq_one_letter_code
_entity_poly.pdbx_strand_id
1 'polypeptide(L)' 'MQNVFSLICLHSALNSISSSSFFFAKLPEAYAFLNPIVDVMPVIPLFFFLLAFVWQAAVSFR' A
#
# COMPACT_ATOMS: atom_id res chain seq x y z
N MET A 1 -16.00 14.23 -24.15
CA MET A 1 -15.54 14.96 -22.95
C MET A 1 -15.22 14.06 -21.74
N GLN A 2 -15.55 12.76 -21.74
CA GLN A 2 -15.19 11.83 -20.64
C GLN A 2 -13.69 11.51 -20.51
N ASN A 3 -12.93 11.52 -21.62
CA ASN A 3 -11.54 11.06 -21.60
C ASN A 3 -10.59 11.99 -20.85
N VAL A 4 -10.82 13.31 -20.89
CA VAL A 4 -9.95 14.29 -20.20
C VAL A 4 -10.17 14.28 -18.69
N PHE A 5 -11.42 14.14 -18.23
CA PHE A 5 -11.73 13.99 -16.80
C PHE A 5 -11.16 12.67 -16.23
N SER A 6 -11.21 11.58 -16.98
CA SER A 6 -10.60 10.30 -16.59
C SER A 6 -9.06 10.42 -16.45
N LEU A 7 -8.42 11.12 -17.39
CA LEU A 7 -6.97 11.35 -17.39
C LEU A 7 -6.51 12.23 -16.21
N ILE A 8 -7.31 13.23 -15.84
CA ILE A 8 -7.05 14.09 -14.66
C ILE A 8 -7.18 13.27 -13.37
N CYS A 9 -8.20 12.40 -13.25
CA CYS A 9 -8.36 11.51 -12.10
C CYS A 9 -7.21 10.48 -11.97
N LEU A 10 -6.70 9.99 -13.09
CA LEU A 10 -5.58 9.06 -13.09
C LEU A 10 -4.26 9.78 -12.71
N HIS A 11 -4.08 11.01 -13.18
CA HIS A 11 -2.94 11.86 -12.82
C HIS A 11 -2.94 12.27 -11.33
N SER A 12 -4.10 12.58 -10.76
CA SER A 12 -4.21 12.88 -9.33
C SER A 12 -4.00 11.64 -8.44
N ALA A 13 -4.45 10.45 -8.88
CA ALA A 13 -4.15 9.19 -8.21
C ALA A 13 -2.65 8.83 -8.27
N LEU A 14 -1.96 9.14 -9.37
CA LEU A 14 -0.51 8.96 -9.47
C LEU A 14 0.27 9.95 -8.60
N ASN A 15 -0.18 11.21 -8.52
CA ASN A 15 0.46 12.23 -7.67
C ASN A 15 0.27 11.97 -6.16
N SER A 16 -0.81 11.29 -5.75
CA SER A 16 -0.98 10.87 -4.35
C SER A 16 -0.02 9.72 -3.99
N ILE A 17 0.32 8.85 -4.95
CA ILE A 17 1.32 7.80 -4.77
C ILE A 17 2.71 8.40 -4.59
N SER A 18 3.09 9.41 -5.39
CA SER A 18 4.42 10.05 -5.32
C SER A 18 4.62 11.02 -4.15
N SER A 19 3.56 11.43 -3.44
CA SER A 19 3.64 12.23 -2.20
C SER A 19 3.73 11.38 -0.93
N SER A 20 3.79 10.04 -1.06
CA SER A 20 4.19 9.14 0.01
C SER A 20 5.70 9.25 0.26
N SER A 21 6.13 10.39 0.79
CA SER A 21 7.38 10.45 1.53
C SER A 21 7.26 9.41 2.64
N PHE A 22 7.89 8.24 2.46
CA PHE A 22 8.04 7.24 3.51
C PHE A 22 8.80 7.92 4.65
N PHE A 23 8.06 8.49 5.60
CA PHE A 23 8.62 9.11 6.78
C PHE A 23 9.21 8.01 7.65
N PHE A 24 10.51 7.74 7.47
CA PHE A 24 11.29 6.90 8.38
C PHE A 24 11.62 7.71 9.64
N ALA A 25 10.61 7.89 10.49
CA ALA A 25 10.83 8.39 11.84
C ALA A 25 11.39 7.25 12.71
N LYS A 26 12.37 7.55 13.57
CA LYS A 26 12.83 6.57 14.56
C LYS A 26 11.75 6.33 15.61
N LEU A 27 11.55 5.06 15.97
CA LEU A 27 10.72 4.71 17.11
C LEU A 27 11.32 5.28 18.41
N PRO A 28 10.50 5.57 19.43
CA PRO A 28 11.00 5.85 20.77
C PRO A 28 11.89 4.72 21.28
N GLU A 29 12.87 5.03 22.14
CA GLU A 29 13.91 4.09 22.58
C GLU A 29 13.35 2.78 23.17
N ALA A 30 12.26 2.85 23.93
CA ALA A 30 11.58 1.68 24.50
C ALA A 30 11.05 0.69 23.44
N TYR A 31 10.83 1.15 22.20
CA TYR A 31 10.32 0.35 21.08
C TYR A 31 11.38 0.06 20.02
N ALA A 32 12.65 0.40 20.27
CA ALA A 32 13.72 0.21 19.28
C ALA A 32 13.90 -1.27 18.85
N PHE A 33 13.54 -2.23 19.70
CA PHE A 33 13.56 -3.65 19.34
C PHE A 33 12.51 -4.04 18.28
N LEU A 34 11.46 -3.22 18.10
CA LEU A 34 10.41 -3.42 17.09
C LEU A 34 10.74 -2.80 15.73
N ASN A 35 11.85 -2.07 15.61
CA ASN A 35 12.28 -1.46 14.33
C ASN A 35 12.19 -2.46 13.15
N PRO A 36 12.70 -3.72 13.26
CA PRO A 36 12.61 -4.66 12.15
C PRO A 36 11.18 -5.01 11.71
N ILE A 37 10.20 -4.95 12.63
CA ILE A 37 8.79 -5.20 12.31
C ILE A 37 8.19 -3.99 11.59
N VAL A 38 8.47 -2.79 12.10
CA VAL A 38 7.99 -1.53 11.52
C VAL A 38 8.55 -1.32 10.11
N ASP A 39 9.79 -1.76 9.85
CA ASP A 39 10.40 -1.73 8.52
C ASP A 39 9.62 -2.57 7.49
N VAL A 40 8.92 -3.63 7.92
CA VAL A 40 8.11 -4.50 7.06
C VAL A 40 6.67 -4.02 6.94
N MET A 41 6.14 -3.26 7.91
CA MET A 41 4.74 -2.81 7.91
C MET A 41 4.24 -2.14 6.62
N PRO A 42 5.04 -1.33 5.89
CA PRO A 42 4.57 -0.70 4.66
C PRO A 42 4.20 -1.68 3.55
N VAL A 43 4.67 -2.94 3.61
CA VAL A 43 4.35 -3.98 2.62
C VAL A 43 2.97 -4.62 2.85
N ILE A 44 2.38 -4.46 4.03
CA ILE A 44 1.12 -5.11 4.44
C ILE A 44 -0.04 -4.90 3.43
N PRO A 45 -0.26 -3.71 2.85
CA PRO A 45 -1.31 -3.52 1.85
C PRO A 45 -1.18 -4.45 0.63
N LEU A 46 0.06 -4.78 0.21
CA LEU A 46 0.29 -5.72 -0.88
C LEU A 46 -0.14 -7.15 -0.50
N PHE A 47 0.06 -7.56 0.76
CA PHE A 47 -0.42 -8.87 1.22
C PHE A 47 -1.95 -8.97 1.22
N PHE A 48 -2.68 -7.90 1.53
CA PHE A 48 -4.15 -7.91 1.41
C PHE A 48 -4.61 -8.02 -0.06
N PHE A 49 -3.92 -7.35 -0.98
CA PHE A 49 -4.18 -7.51 -2.41
C PHE A 49 -3.94 -8.96 -2.85
N LEU A 50 -2.81 -9.56 -2.46
CA LEU A 50 -2.50 -10.97 -2.76
C LEU A 50 -3.48 -11.94 -2.09
N LEU A 51 -3.93 -11.62 -0.87
CA LEU A 51 -4.90 -12.42 -0.13
C LEU A 51 -6.23 -12.54 -0.89
N ALA A 52 -6.64 -11.54 -1.67
CA ALA A 52 -7.83 -11.64 -2.51
C ALA A 52 -7.71 -12.78 -3.55
N PHE A 53 -6.53 -12.97 -4.14
CA PHE A 53 -6.27 -14.08 -5.08
C PHE A 53 -6.17 -15.42 -4.36
N VAL A 54 -5.54 -15.45 -3.18
CA VAL A 54 -5.50 -16.66 -2.34
C VAL A 54 -6.93 -17.08 -1.97
N TRP A 55 -7.76 -16.12 -1.58
CA TRP A 55 -9.16 -16.36 -1.24
C TRP A 55 -9.95 -16.86 -2.45
N GLN A 56 -9.81 -16.20 -3.60
CA GLN A 56 -10.47 -16.64 -4.83
C GLN A 56 -10.01 -18.04 -5.26
N ALA A 57 -8.71 -18.34 -5.18
CA ALA A 57 -8.19 -19.67 -5.45
C ALA A 57 -8.77 -20.73 -4.49
N ALA A 58 -8.96 -20.39 -3.20
CA ALA A 58 -9.55 -21.29 -2.21
C ALA A 58 -11.02 -21.64 -2.49
N VAL A 59 -11.74 -20.78 -3.22
CA VAL A 59 -13.13 -21.05 -3.70
C VAL A 59 -13.19 -21.38 -5.20
N SER A 60 -12.06 -21.82 -5.78
CA SER A 60 -11.94 -22.25 -7.18
C SER A 60 -12.29 -21.19 -8.22
N PHE A 61 -12.09 -19.90 -7.91
CA PHE A 61 -12.42 -18.77 -8.79
C PHE A 61 -13.87 -18.78 -9.30
N ARG A 62 -14.80 -19.18 -8.43
CA ARG A 62 -16.25 -19.09 -8.69
C ARG A 62 -16.79 -17.70 -8.42
#